data_AF-A0A0L8G7G2-F1
#
_entry.id   AF-A0A0L8G7G2-F1
#
_cell.length_a   1.000
_cell.length_b   1.000
_cell.length_c   1.000
_cell.angle_alpha   90.00
_cell.angle_beta   90.00
_cell.angle_gamma   90.00
#
_symmetry.space_group_name_H-M   'P 1'
#
loop_
_entity.id
_entity.type
_entity.pdbx_description
1 polymer ?
#
loop_
_entity_poly.entity_id
_entity_poly.type
_entity_poly.pdbx_seq_one_letter_code
_entity_poly.pdbx_strand_id
1 'polypeptide(L)' 'IKLSPSDANIPFTLNRLQFPLRLAYSMTINKAQGQTFEKVGIHLPQPVFPQGQLYLAFSRARVMNNIK' A
#
# COMPACT_ATOMS: atom_id res chain seq x y z
N ILE A 1 -16.09 7.49 -8.53
CA ILE A 1 -15.62 6.40 -9.42
C ILE A 1 -16.39 5.15 -9.04
N LYS A 2 -17.16 4.56 -9.96
CA LYS A 2 -17.85 3.28 -9.72
C LYS A 2 -16.82 2.17 -9.88
N LEU A 3 -16.52 1.47 -8.78
CA LEU A 3 -15.67 0.28 -8.79
C LEU A 3 -16.58 -0.94 -8.71
N SER A 4 -16.51 -1.80 -9.72
CA SER A 4 -17.19 -3.10 -9.77
C SER A 4 -16.17 -4.24 -9.90
N PRO A 5 -16.33 -5.35 -9.17
CA PRO A 5 -15.42 -6.48 -9.26
C PRO A 5 -15.57 -7.20 -10.61
N SER A 6 -14.45 -7.48 -11.27
CA SER A 6 -14.41 -8.02 -12.64
C SER A 6 -14.77 -9.52 -12.73
N ASP A 7 -14.43 -10.30 -11.70
CA ASP A 7 -14.30 -11.77 -11.81
C ASP A 7 -15.01 -12.57 -10.70
N ALA A 8 -16.02 -11.99 -10.06
CA ALA A 8 -16.82 -12.73 -9.09
C ALA A 8 -18.06 -13.28 -9.81
N ASN A 9 -18.20 -14.62 -9.87
CA ASN A 9 -19.35 -15.32 -10.45
C ASN A 9 -20.58 -15.20 -9.52
N ILE A 10 -20.98 -13.96 -9.24
CA ILE A 10 -22.07 -13.58 -8.34
C ILE A 10 -23.23 -13.02 -9.18
N PRO A 11 -24.48 -13.30 -8.80
CA PRO A 11 -25.67 -12.92 -9.60
C PRO A 11 -25.98 -11.41 -9.55
N PHE A 12 -25.07 -10.58 -9.04
CA PHE A 12 -25.24 -9.14 -8.92
C PHE A 12 -23.91 -8.40 -9.03
N THR A 13 -23.96 -7.16 -9.53
CA THR A 13 -22.80 -6.28 -9.63
C THR A 13 -22.66 -5.45 -8.36
N LEU A 14 -21.52 -5.59 -7.66
CA LEU A 14 -21.19 -4.70 -6.55
C LEU A 14 -20.73 -3.35 -7.09
N ASN A 15 -21.42 -2.27 -6.73
CA ASN A 15 -21.02 -0.91 -7.09
C ASN A 15 -20.56 -0.16 -5.84
N ARG A 16 -19.31 0.31 -5.83
CA ARG A 16 -18.81 1.18 -4.76
C ARG A 16 -18.95 2.65 -5.13
N LEU A 17 -19.61 3.42 -4.27
CA LEU A 17 -19.63 4.88 -4.30
C LEU A 17 -18.81 5.42 -3.15
N GLN A 18 -17.67 6.04 -3.46
CA GLN A 18 -16.80 6.66 -2.48
C GLN A 18 -16.03 7.82 -3.10
N PHE A 19 -15.74 8.85 -2.29
CA PHE A 19 -14.82 9.92 -2.67
C PHE A 19 -13.40 9.36 -2.89
N PRO A 20 -12.68 9.77 -3.95
CA PRO A 20 -11.35 9.27 -4.25
C PRO A 20 -10.27 9.90 -3.33
N LEU A 21 -10.52 9.91 -2.03
CA LEU A 21 -9.66 10.48 -0.99
C LEU A 21 -9.28 9.39 0.01
N ARG A 22 -8.02 9.37 0.42
CA ARG A 22 -7.47 8.46 1.44
C ARG A 22 -6.45 9.22 2.28
N LEU A 23 -6.43 8.99 3.59
CA LEU A 23 -5.31 9.39 4.44
C LEU A 23 -4.04 8.72 3.91
N ALA A 24 -3.01 9.51 3.60
CA ALA A 24 -1.80 9.05 2.92
C ALA A 24 -0.51 9.22 3.74
N TYR A 25 -0.61 9.73 4.98
CA TYR A 25 0.56 9.92 5.83
C TYR A 25 1.17 8.59 6.31
N SER A 26 0.31 7.62 6.62
CA SER A 26 0.71 6.24 6.88
C SER A 26 0.00 5.34 5.86
N MET A 27 0.75 4.40 5.30
CA MET A 27 0.24 3.45 4.33
C MET A 27 0.88 2.09 4.53
N THR A 28 0.19 1.05 4.08
CA THR A 28 0.73 -0.30 4.11
C THR A 28 1.81 -0.47 3.05
N ILE A 29 2.78 -1.36 3.29
CA ILE A 29 3.90 -1.61 2.38
C ILE A 29 3.42 -1.97 0.96
N ASN A 30 2.36 -2.77 0.85
CA ASN A 30 1.79 -3.15 -0.45
C ASN A 30 1.19 -1.95 -1.21
N LYS A 31 0.67 -0.94 -0.50
CA LYS A 31 0.18 0.29 -1.14
C LYS A 31 1.31 1.22 -1.58
N ALA A 32 2.43 1.20 -0.86
CA ALA A 32 3.63 1.95 -1.23
C ALA A 32 4.39 1.32 -2.43
N GLN A 33 4.02 0.12 -2.87
CA GLN A 33 4.65 -0.54 -4.01
C GLN A 33 4.60 0.35 -5.27
N GLY A 34 5.76 0.57 -5.89
CA GLY A 34 5.91 1.42 -7.08
C GLY A 34 6.04 2.91 -6.78
N GLN A 35 6.00 3.32 -5.51
CA GLN A 35 6.19 4.71 -5.09
C GLN A 35 7.60 4.91 -4.53
N THR A 36 8.05 6.17 -4.54
CA THR A 36 9.35 6.59 -4.01
C THR A 36 9.13 7.81 -3.13
N PHE A 37 9.73 7.80 -1.94
CA PHE A 37 9.59 8.86 -0.95
C PHE A 37 10.96 9.39 -0.52
N GLU A 38 11.01 10.68 -0.18
CA GLU A 38 12.23 11.30 0.33
C GLU A 38 12.55 10.85 1.75
N LYS A 39 11.55 10.66 2.59
CA LYS A 39 11.66 10.24 4.00
C LYS A 39 10.56 9.24 4.35
N VAL A 40 10.92 8.14 4.99
CA VAL A 40 10.00 7.05 5.32
C VAL A 40 10.24 6.59 6.76
N GLY A 41 9.16 6.41 7.51
CA GLY A 41 9.19 5.68 8.78
C GLY A 41 8.68 4.26 8.56
N ILE A 42 9.43 3.24 8.99
CA ILE A 42 9.02 1.84 8.83
C ILE A 42 8.66 1.27 10.21
N HIS A 43 7.36 1.08 10.45
CA HIS A 43 6.87 0.47 11.68
C HIS A 43 6.45 -0.99 11.44
N LEU A 44 7.19 -1.93 12.03
CA LEU A 44 6.94 -3.37 11.94
C LEU A 44 6.63 -3.93 13.33
N PRO A 45 5.35 -3.89 13.78
CA PRO A 45 4.97 -4.40 15.09
C PRO A 45 5.05 -5.93 15.18
N GLN A 46 5.07 -6.62 14.03
CA GLN A 46 5.21 -8.07 13.91
C GLN A 46 6.23 -8.39 12.80
N PRO A 47 6.91 -9.54 12.87
CA PRO A 47 7.84 -9.96 11.83
C PRO A 47 7.15 -10.04 10.46
N VAL A 48 7.88 -9.68 9.42
CA VAL A 48 7.35 -9.53 8.07
C VAL A 48 7.01 -10.90 7.48
N PHE A 49 5.73 -11.15 7.20
CA PHE A 49 5.26 -12.49 6.82
C PHE A 49 5.62 -12.90 5.38
N PRO A 50 5.45 -12.05 4.34
CA PRO A 50 5.78 -12.41 2.97
C PRO A 50 7.25 -12.14 2.63
N GLN A 51 7.84 -13.05 1.87
CA GLN A 51 9.19 -12.88 1.33
C GLN A 51 9.26 -11.60 0.48
N GLY A 52 10.24 -10.75 0.78
CA GLY A 52 10.48 -9.51 0.03
C GLY A 52 9.68 -8.29 0.48
N GLN A 53 8.75 -8.40 1.43
CA GLN A 53 8.00 -7.22 1.90
C GLN A 53 8.89 -6.24 2.70
N LEU A 54 9.90 -6.75 3.43
CA LEU A 54 10.89 -5.90 4.10
C LEU A 54 11.74 -5.12 3.08
N TYR A 55 12.21 -5.81 2.04
CA TYR A 55 12.91 -5.18 0.92
C TYR A 55 12.02 -4.15 0.21
N LEU A 56 10.74 -4.47 0.01
CA LEU A 56 9.78 -3.57 -0.60
C LEU A 56 9.57 -2.29 0.21
N ALA A 57 9.72 -2.34 1.54
CA ALA A 57 9.63 -1.17 2.41
C ALA A 57 10.91 -0.32 2.34
N PHE A 58 12.09 -0.94 2.47
CA PHE A 58 13.36 -0.22 2.43
C PHE A 58 13.66 0.41 1.05
N SER A 59 13.28 -0.26 -0.04
CA SER A 59 13.45 0.24 -1.41
C SER A 59 12.65 1.51 -1.73
N ARG A 60 11.76 1.96 -0.82
CA ARG A 60 10.96 3.18 -1.03
C ARG A 60 11.69 4.46 -0.67
N ALA A 61 12.73 4.37 0.14
CA ALA A 61 13.58 5.52 0.44
C ALA A 61 14.75 5.59 -0.53
N ARG A 62 15.07 6.80 -1.01
CA ARG A 62 16.22 7.02 -1.90
C ARG A 62 17.56 6.94 -1.17
N VAL A 63 17.59 7.27 0.12
CA VAL A 63 18.79 7.37 0.94
C VAL A 63 18.55 6.67 2.26
N MET A 64 19.48 5.80 2.69
CA MET A 64 19.37 5.03 3.93
C MET A 64 19.18 5.93 5.17
N ASN A 65 19.82 7.11 5.19
CA ASN A 65 19.70 8.08 6.28
C ASN A 65 18.29 8.68 6.44
N ASN A 66 17.43 8.51 5.43
CA ASN A 66 16.06 9.03 5.45
C ASN A 66 15.04 7.98 5.90
N ILE A 67 15.50 6.81 6.32
CA ILE A 67 14.70 5.72 6.88
C ILE A 67 14.75 5.84 8.41
N LYS A 68 13.58 5.92 9.04
CA LYS A 68 13.43 6.02 10.50
C LYS A 68 12.61 4.87 11.07
#